data_AF-A0A426Y0A7-F1
#
_entry.id   AF-A0A426Y0A7-F1
#
_cell.length_a   1.000
_cell.length_b   1.000
_cell.length_c   1.000
_cell.angle_alpha   90.00
_cell.angle_beta   90.00
_cell.angle_gamma   90.00
#
_symmetry.space_group_name_H-M   'P 1'
#
loop_
_entity.id
_entity.type
_entity.pdbx_description
1 polymer ?
#
loop_
_entity_poly.entity_id
_entity_poly.type
_entity_poly.pdbx_seq_one_letter_code
_entity_poly.pdbx_strand_id
1 'polypeptide(L)'
;MILPGAQAASSNQTSMLILQETCTDASGAMVVYAPVDIPAMHLVMSGGDSAYVALLPSGFAIFPDGAVEPHQTSGSLGSLLTVGFQILVNNQPTAKLTMESVETVNGLISCTVQKIKAALHCDDGIPPTPVYKP
;
A
#
# COMPACT_ATOMS: atom_id res chain seq x y z
N MET A 1 10.93 5.44 13.23
CA MET A 1 12.19 5.65 12.49
C MET A 1 11.80 6.22 11.13
N ILE A 2 12.05 7.51 10.88
CA ILE A 2 11.69 8.16 9.62
C ILE A 2 12.75 7.76 8.59
N LEU A 3 12.35 7.06 7.52
CA LEU A 3 13.23 6.67 6.43
C LEU A 3 13.33 7.84 5.42
N PRO A 4 14.52 8.43 5.19
CA PRO A 4 14.70 9.38 4.10
C PRO A 4 14.72 8.61 2.77
N GLY A 5 13.78 8.92 1.88
CA GLY A 5 13.71 8.34 0.54
C GLY A 5 14.88 8.75 -0.35
N ALA A 6 15.25 7.86 -1.28
CA ALA A 6 16.41 7.97 -2.17
C ALA A 6 16.45 9.27 -2.99
N GLN A 7 17.64 9.89 -3.01
CA GLN A 7 17.92 11.16 -3.67
C GLN A 7 18.37 10.91 -5.12
N ALA A 8 17.52 11.23 -6.09
CA ALA A 8 17.91 11.49 -7.47
C ALA A 8 17.59 12.96 -7.77
N ALA A 9 18.64 13.74 -8.03
CA ALA A 9 18.54 15.18 -8.26
C ALA A 9 18.00 15.47 -9.67
N SER A 10 16.85 16.14 -9.74
CA SER A 10 16.48 17.02 -10.86
C SER A 10 15.53 18.10 -10.33
N SER A 11 15.82 19.35 -10.63
CA SER A 11 15.14 20.57 -10.17
C SER A 11 13.60 20.55 -10.28
N ASN A 12 12.92 20.96 -9.20
CA ASN A 12 11.45 21.04 -8.96
C ASN A 12 10.77 19.87 -8.21
N GLN A 13 11.50 19.14 -7.36
CA GLN A 13 10.89 18.08 -6.55
C GLN A 13 10.20 18.63 -5.31
N THR A 14 8.87 18.58 -5.25
CA THR A 14 8.10 18.65 -4.01
C THR A 14 8.62 17.57 -3.07
N SER A 15 9.48 17.96 -2.13
CA SER A 15 10.14 17.03 -1.23
C SER A 15 9.13 16.61 -0.17
N MET A 16 8.56 15.42 -0.36
CA MET A 16 7.61 14.81 0.58
C MET A 16 8.33 13.80 1.47
N LEU A 17 7.96 13.75 2.74
CA LEU A 17 8.30 12.67 3.66
C LEU A 17 7.21 11.62 3.65
N ILE A 18 7.58 10.37 3.95
CA ILE A 18 6.62 9.31 4.22
C ILE A 18 6.60 9.08 5.74
N LEU A 19 5.46 9.32 6.37
CA LEU A 19 5.20 8.83 7.72
C LEU A 19 4.72 7.39 7.58
N GLN A 20 5.44 6.44 8.18
CA GLN A 20 5.08 5.03 8.12
C GLN A 20 5.00 4.45 9.52
N GLU A 21 3.93 3.71 9.77
CA GLU A 21 3.76 2.82 10.89
C GLU A 21 3.65 1.37 10.39
N THR A 22 4.22 0.44 11.13
CA THR A 22 4.16 -0.98 10.82
C THR A 22 3.97 -1.74 12.11
N CYS A 23 2.97 -2.61 12.15
CA CYS A 23 2.70 -3.47 13.28
C CYS A 23 2.65 -4.94 12.83
N THR A 24 3.08 -5.84 13.69
CA THR A 24 3.01 -7.28 13.45
C THR A 24 2.79 -7.99 14.78
N ASP A 25 1.79 -8.85 14.83
CA ASP A 25 1.47 -9.70 15.98
C ASP A 25 1.03 -11.10 15.52
N ALA A 26 0.54 -11.92 16.46
CA ALA A 26 0.09 -13.29 16.16
C ALA A 26 -1.15 -13.34 15.24
N SER A 27 -1.88 -12.24 15.11
CA SER A 27 -3.08 -12.13 14.27
C SER A 27 -2.74 -11.70 12.84
N GLY A 28 -1.63 -10.98 12.62
CA GLY A 28 -1.23 -10.55 11.28
C GLY A 28 -0.19 -9.43 11.28
N ALA A 29 0.02 -8.84 10.10
CA ALA A 29 0.91 -7.72 9.88
C ALA A 29 0.21 -6.59 9.13
N MET A 30 0.55 -5.34 9.42
CA MET A 30 0.02 -4.18 8.70
C MET A 30 1.10 -3.13 8.51
N VAL A 31 1.07 -2.47 7.35
CA VAL A 31 1.85 -1.29 7.02
C VAL A 31 0.88 -0.17 6.66
N VAL A 32 0.92 0.94 7.40
CA VAL A 32 0.17 2.16 7.09
C VAL A 32 1.16 3.29 6.88
N TYR A 33 0.99 4.07 5.83
CA TYR A 33 1.85 5.19 5.51
C TYR A 33 1.05 6.39 4.99
N ALA A 34 1.57 7.60 5.18
CA ALA A 34 1.00 8.83 4.65
C ALA A 34 2.12 9.72 4.09
N PRO A 35 1.99 10.24 2.86
CA PRO A 35 2.88 11.26 2.35
C PRO A 35 2.60 12.60 3.04
N VAL A 36 3.66 13.34 3.36
CA VAL A 36 3.60 14.62 4.07
C VAL A 36 4.57 15.62 3.45
N ASP A 37 4.13 16.86 3.29
CA ASP A 37 4.97 17.93 2.76
C ASP A 37 5.99 18.40 3.82
N ILE A 38 7.28 18.51 3.43
CA ILE A 38 8.36 18.94 4.35
C ILE A 38 8.12 20.35 4.90
N PRO A 39 7.80 21.37 4.08
CA PRO A 39 7.43 22.69 4.57
C PRO A 39 6.31 22.67 5.62
N ALA A 40 5.24 21.89 5.38
CA ALA A 40 4.14 21.74 6.34
C ALA A 40 4.63 21.13 7.67
N MET A 41 5.50 20.12 7.61
CA MET A 41 6.08 19.51 8.81
C MET A 41 6.98 20.49 9.58
N HIS A 42 7.80 21.27 8.88
CA HIS A 42 8.66 22.29 9.52
C HIS A 42 7.83 23.34 10.27
N LEU A 43 6.72 23.80 9.68
CA LEU A 43 5.81 24.74 10.32
C LEU A 43 5.26 24.17 11.64
N VAL A 44 4.82 22.92 11.64
CA VAL A 44 4.31 22.25 12.86
C VAL A 44 5.42 22.06 13.89
N MET A 45 6.61 21.64 13.46
CA MET A 45 7.76 21.47 14.35
C MET A 45 8.21 22.80 14.99
N SER A 46 7.94 23.94 14.34
CA SER A 46 8.18 25.27 14.92
C SER A 46 7.07 25.77 15.86
N GLY A 47 6.06 24.96 16.15
CA GLY A 47 4.92 25.33 17.00
C GLY A 47 3.76 25.99 16.24
N GLY A 48 3.71 25.82 14.92
CA GLY A 48 2.61 26.27 14.07
C GLY A 48 1.38 25.35 14.13
N ASP A 49 0.35 25.69 13.36
CA ASP A 49 -0.91 24.94 13.31
C ASP A 49 -0.79 23.64 12.49
N SER A 50 -1.12 22.50 13.11
CA SER A 50 -1.11 21.19 12.47
C SER A 50 -2.28 20.92 11.52
N ALA A 51 -3.32 21.76 11.53
CA ALA A 51 -4.48 21.61 10.63
C ALA A 51 -4.11 21.74 9.14
N TYR A 52 -2.97 22.37 8.83
CA TYR A 52 -2.48 22.52 7.45
C TYR A 52 -1.74 21.29 6.90
N VAL A 53 -1.49 20.29 7.75
CA VAL A 53 -0.83 19.05 7.32
C VAL A 53 -1.88 18.10 6.74
N ALA A 54 -1.92 18.00 5.41
CA ALA A 54 -2.73 16.99 4.74
C ALA A 54 -2.09 15.61 4.90
N LEU A 55 -2.77 14.70 5.60
CA LEU A 55 -2.40 13.29 5.72
C LEU A 55 -3.38 12.45 4.90
N LEU A 56 -2.83 11.68 3.96
CA LEU A 56 -3.60 10.76 3.12
C LEU A 56 -3.10 9.32 3.41
N PRO A 57 -3.55 8.71 4.52
CA PRO A 57 -3.13 7.37 4.90
C PRO A 57 -3.51 6.34 3.83
N SER A 58 -2.54 5.50 3.51
CA SER A 58 -2.65 4.37 2.59
C SER A 58 -1.85 3.21 3.15
N GLY A 59 -2.15 1.99 2.76
CA GLY A 59 -1.46 0.85 3.34
C GLY A 59 -2.11 -0.48 3.02
N PHE A 60 -1.63 -1.50 3.70
CA PHE A 60 -2.14 -2.85 3.58
C PHE A 60 -1.99 -3.64 4.87
N ALA A 61 -2.86 -4.62 5.06
CA ALA A 61 -2.82 -5.58 6.15
C ALA A 61 -2.86 -7.00 5.58
N ILE A 62 -2.10 -7.90 6.21
CA ILE A 62 -1.94 -9.31 5.84
C ILE A 62 -2.35 -10.13 7.07
N PHE A 63 -3.38 -10.94 6.90
CA PHE A 63 -3.88 -11.85 7.93
C PHE A 63 -3.74 -13.31 7.45
N PRO A 64 -3.49 -14.27 8.34
CA PRO A 64 -3.49 -15.68 7.98
C PRO A 64 -4.89 -16.10 7.52
N ASP A 65 -4.98 -16.89 6.46
CA ASP A 65 -6.23 -17.52 6.04
C ASP A 65 -6.56 -18.65 7.02
N GLY A 66 -7.60 -18.47 7.82
CA GLY A 66 -7.90 -19.24 9.04
C GLY A 66 -8.30 -20.72 8.83
N ALA A 67 -7.98 -21.33 7.70
CA ALA A 67 -8.33 -22.70 7.37
C ALA A 67 -7.33 -23.70 7.98
N VAL A 68 -7.56 -24.11 9.23
CA VAL A 68 -6.88 -25.25 9.86
C VAL A 68 -7.85 -26.43 9.89
N GLU A 69 -8.10 -27.04 8.73
CA GLU A 69 -8.86 -28.29 8.66
C GLU A 69 -8.02 -29.41 9.29
N PRO A 70 -8.54 -30.17 10.27
CA PRO A 70 -7.76 -31.14 11.06
C PRO A 70 -7.30 -32.39 10.27
N HIS A 71 -7.56 -32.45 8.95
CA HIS A 71 -7.26 -33.62 8.12
C HIS A 71 -6.40 -33.32 6.87
N GLN A 72 -5.91 -32.09 6.68
CA GLN A 72 -5.04 -31.76 5.55
C GLN A 72 -3.58 -31.59 6.03
N THR A 73 -2.78 -32.65 5.87
CA THR A 73 -1.36 -32.69 6.28
C THR A 73 -0.40 -31.91 5.36
N SER A 74 -0.90 -31.11 4.41
CA SER A 74 -0.04 -30.36 3.48
C SER A 74 -0.81 -29.31 2.65
N GLY A 75 -1.78 -28.62 3.27
CA GLY A 75 -2.46 -27.49 2.64
C GLY A 75 -1.68 -26.20 2.87
N SER A 76 -1.25 -25.54 1.80
CA SER A 76 -0.66 -24.19 1.87
C SER A 76 -1.60 -23.26 2.65
N LEU A 77 -1.19 -22.84 3.86
CA LEU A 77 -1.88 -21.78 4.59
C LEU A 77 -1.83 -20.50 3.75
N GLY A 78 -2.99 -20.06 3.26
CA GLY A 78 -3.12 -18.83 2.49
C GLY A 78 -2.98 -17.59 3.38
N SER A 79 -3.13 -16.41 2.78
CA SER A 79 -3.22 -15.15 3.51
C SER A 79 -4.24 -14.23 2.87
N LEU A 80 -4.99 -13.53 3.72
CA LEU A 80 -5.90 -12.47 3.32
C LEU A 80 -5.15 -11.13 3.29
N LEU A 81 -4.99 -10.56 2.09
CA LEU A 81 -4.43 -9.23 1.89
C LEU A 81 -5.56 -8.21 1.76
N THR A 82 -5.60 -7.23 2.66
CA THR A 82 -6.47 -6.06 2.58
C THR A 82 -5.62 -4.85 2.22
N VAL A 83 -5.98 -4.12 1.15
CA VAL A 83 -5.28 -2.90 0.73
C VAL A 83 -6.25 -1.73 0.80
N GLY A 84 -5.82 -0.61 1.37
CA GLY A 84 -6.61 0.61 1.51
C GLY A 84 -5.83 1.84 1.06
N PHE A 85 -6.49 2.73 0.33
CA PHE A 85 -5.91 3.99 -0.12
C PHE A 85 -6.85 5.14 0.19
N GLN A 86 -6.31 6.21 0.76
CA GLN A 86 -6.96 7.51 0.78
C GLN A 86 -6.29 8.39 -0.27
N ILE A 87 -7.01 8.75 -1.33
CA ILE A 87 -6.48 9.55 -2.44
C ILE A 87 -7.38 10.77 -2.62
N LEU A 88 -6.78 11.96 -2.53
CA LEU A 88 -7.47 13.22 -2.79
C LEU A 88 -7.29 13.62 -4.26
N VAL A 89 -8.31 13.38 -5.07
CA VAL A 89 -8.29 13.74 -6.52
C VAL A 89 -8.67 15.21 -6.73
N ASN A 90 -9.55 15.75 -5.88
CA ASN A 90 -9.96 17.15 -5.93
C ASN A 90 -10.33 17.63 -4.51
N ASN A 91 -10.04 18.88 -4.18
CA ASN A 91 -10.42 19.48 -2.91
C ASN A 91 -11.86 20.02 -2.88
N GLN A 92 -12.55 20.04 -4.02
CA GLN A 92 -13.95 20.45 -4.11
C GLN A 92 -14.90 19.26 -3.96
N PRO A 93 -15.85 19.29 -3.02
CA PRO A 93 -16.77 18.17 -2.76
C PRO A 93 -17.74 17.90 -3.91
N THR A 94 -17.93 18.86 -4.81
CA THR A 94 -18.77 18.76 -6.02
C THR A 94 -18.03 18.24 -7.25
N ALA A 95 -16.71 18.06 -7.15
CA ALA A 95 -15.92 17.52 -8.25
C ALA A 95 -16.31 16.08 -8.54
N LYS A 96 -16.71 15.82 -9.78
CA LYS A 96 -17.02 14.46 -10.23
C LYS A 96 -15.73 13.69 -10.42
N LEU A 97 -15.70 12.46 -9.91
CA LEU A 97 -14.66 11.50 -10.27
C LEU A 97 -14.73 11.23 -11.77
N THR A 98 -13.61 11.37 -12.47
CA THR A 98 -13.49 11.04 -13.89
C THR A 98 -13.18 9.56 -14.06
N MET A 99 -13.52 9.00 -15.22
CA MET A 99 -13.16 7.62 -15.54
C MET A 99 -11.64 7.39 -15.52
N GLU A 100 -10.86 8.39 -15.95
CA GLU A 100 -9.40 8.41 -15.88
C GLU A 100 -8.88 8.26 -14.43
N SER A 101 -9.54 8.93 -13.47
CA SER A 101 -9.18 8.81 -12.05
C SER A 101 -9.43 7.40 -11.53
N VAL A 102 -10.53 6.76 -11.95
CA VAL A 102 -10.86 5.38 -11.56
C VAL A 102 -9.86 4.40 -12.15
N GLU A 103 -9.50 4.54 -13.42
CA GLU A 103 -8.49 3.70 -14.07
C GLU A 103 -7.13 3.82 -13.39
N THR A 104 -6.73 5.05 -13.02
CA THR A 104 -5.49 5.30 -12.29
C THR A 104 -5.49 4.62 -10.93
N VAL A 105 -6.58 4.75 -10.15
CA VAL A 105 -6.71 4.09 -8.84
C VAL A 105 -6.69 2.57 -8.98
N ASN A 106 -7.40 2.02 -9.96
CA ASN A 106 -7.39 0.58 -10.23
C ASN A 106 -5.97 0.07 -10.59
N GLY A 107 -5.24 0.84 -11.41
CA GLY A 107 -3.85 0.56 -11.76
C GLY A 107 -2.93 0.59 -10.53
N LEU A 108 -3.11 1.56 -9.63
CA LEU A 108 -2.36 1.67 -8.37
C LEU A 108 -2.62 0.48 -7.44
N ILE A 109 -3.89 0.11 -7.24
CA ILE A 109 -4.27 -1.05 -6.42
C ILE A 109 -3.66 -2.32 -7.00
N SER A 110 -3.86 -2.56 -8.31
CA SER A 110 -3.35 -3.74 -9.01
C SER A 110 -1.83 -3.83 -8.93
N CYS A 111 -1.13 -2.73 -9.21
CA CYS A 111 0.33 -2.66 -9.10
C CYS A 111 0.82 -2.94 -7.67
N THR A 112 0.13 -2.39 -6.66
CA THR A 112 0.49 -2.60 -5.25
C THR A 112 0.32 -4.08 -4.85
N VAL A 113 -0.81 -4.69 -5.18
CA VAL A 113 -1.05 -6.12 -4.92
C VAL A 113 0.00 -6.98 -5.62
N GLN A 114 0.34 -6.69 -6.88
CA GLN A 114 1.37 -7.42 -7.62
C GLN A 114 2.76 -7.28 -6.98
N LYS A 115 3.13 -6.07 -6.55
CA LYS A 115 4.40 -5.85 -5.83
C LYS A 115 4.46 -6.60 -4.50
N ILE A 116 3.35 -6.63 -3.75
CA ILE A 116 3.27 -7.39 -2.49
C ILE A 116 3.39 -8.88 -2.78
N LYS A 117 2.63 -9.43 -3.74
CA LYS A 117 2.74 -10.82 -4.17
C LYS A 117 4.17 -11.19 -4.56
N ALA A 118 4.83 -10.36 -5.39
CA ALA A 118 6.20 -10.57 -5.81
C ALA A 118 7.19 -10.54 -4.63
N ALA A 119 7.04 -9.58 -3.71
CA ALA A 119 7.89 -9.47 -2.51
C ALA A 119 7.73 -10.68 -1.56
N LEU A 120 6.55 -11.31 -1.56
CA LEU A 120 6.23 -12.50 -0.76
C LEU A 120 6.46 -13.82 -1.51
N HIS A 121 6.94 -13.77 -2.76
CA HIS A 121 7.08 -14.93 -3.66
C HIS A 121 5.78 -15.74 -3.83
N CYS A 122 4.64 -15.07 -3.78
CA CYS A 122 3.35 -15.64 -4.15
C CYS A 122 3.22 -15.61 -5.69
N ASP A 123 4.01 -16.42 -6.39
CA ASP A 123 3.81 -16.61 -7.83
C ASP A 123 2.51 -17.43 -8.02
N ASP A 124 1.70 -17.05 -9.01
CA ASP A 124 0.52 -17.82 -9.40
C ASP A 124 1.06 -19.15 -9.94
N GLY A 125 1.12 -20.15 -9.06
CA GLY A 125 1.50 -21.52 -9.39
C GLY A 125 0.46 -22.12 -10.31
N ILE A 126 0.44 -21.68 -11.57
CA ILE A 126 -0.18 -22.39 -12.67
C ILE A 126 0.77 -23.54 -12.94
N PRO A 127 0.43 -24.79 -12.54
CA PRO A 127 1.21 -25.92 -13.00
C PRO A 127 1.17 -25.89 -14.54
N PRO A 128 2.31 -26.12 -15.23
CA PRO A 128 2.30 -26.20 -16.69
C PRO A 128 1.25 -27.23 -17.08
N THR A 129 0.26 -26.80 -17.89
CA THR A 129 -0.76 -27.69 -18.43
C THR A 129 -0.05 -28.90 -19.04
N PRO A 130 -0.33 -30.15 -18.61
CA PRO A 130 0.33 -31.30 -19.18
C PRO A 130 0.00 -31.34 -20.67
N VAL A 131 1.01 -31.09 -21.50
CA VAL A 131 0.93 -31.26 -22.95
C VAL A 131 0.86 -32.76 -23.18
N TYR A 132 -0.35 -33.28 -23.33
CA TYR A 132 -0.56 -34.65 -23.77
C TYR A 132 -0.14 -34.72 -25.24
N LYS A 133 1.05 -35.29 -25.50
CA LYS A 133 1.46 -35.65 -26.85
C LYS A 133 0.76 -36.94 -27.29
N PRO A 134 0.44 -37.07 -28.60
CA PRO A 134 -0.24 -38.25 -29.15
C PRO A 134 0.62 -39.52 -29.07
#